data_AF-A0A438FVI0-F1
#
_entry.id   AF-A0A438FVI0-F1
#
_cell.length_a   1.000
_cell.length_b   1.000
_cell.length_c   1.000
_cell.angle_alpha   90.00
_cell.angle_beta   90.00
_cell.angle_gamma   90.00
#
_symmetry.space_group_name_H-M   'P 1'
#
loop_
_entity.id
_entity.type
_entity.pdbx_description
1 polymer ?
#
loop_
_entity_poly.entity_id
_entity_poly.type
_entity_poly.pdbx_seq_one_letter_code
_entity_poly.pdbx_strand_id
1 'polypeptide(L)' 'MEEDAKPVRQPQRRLNPHMQEVVRSEVLKLLQAGIIYPISDSLWVSPTQVVPKKSGITVIQNEKGRKSLHVLPQDGGCV' A
#
# COMPACT_ATOMS: atom_id res chain seq x y z
N MET A 1 -3.06 13.07 23.40
CA MET A 1 -3.81 11.78 23.38
C MET A 1 -4.73 11.82 24.58
N GLU A 2 -5.99 11.43 24.45
CA GLU A 2 -6.85 11.31 25.64
C GLU A 2 -6.20 10.32 26.62
N GLU A 3 -6.21 10.65 27.91
CA GLU A 3 -5.55 9.85 28.96
C GLU A 3 -6.10 8.41 29.03
N ASP A 4 -7.34 8.18 28.59
CA ASP A 4 -8.02 6.88 28.63
C ASP A 4 -8.00 6.12 27.28
N ALA A 5 -7.25 6.60 26.28
CA ALA A 5 -7.23 5.98 24.97
C ALA A 5 -6.55 4.60 24.98
N LYS A 6 -7.34 3.54 24.82
CA LYS A 6 -6.84 2.16 24.78
C LYS A 6 -6.27 1.79 23.40
N PRO A 7 -5.13 1.09 23.32
CA PRO A 7 -4.59 0.61 22.06
C PRO A 7 -5.54 -0.32 21.33
N VAL A 8 -5.72 -0.07 20.03
CA VAL A 8 -6.53 -0.91 19.15
C VAL A 8 -5.67 -1.47 18.04
N ARG A 9 -5.79 -2.78 17.83
CA ARG A 9 -5.24 -3.49 16.67
C ARG A 9 -6.38 -3.80 15.71
N GLN A 10 -6.51 -2.98 14.67
CA GLN A 10 -7.50 -3.22 13.64
C GLN A 10 -7.00 -4.31 12.68
N PRO A 11 -7.87 -5.26 12.27
CA PRO A 11 -7.51 -6.26 11.27
C PRO A 11 -7.09 -5.62 9.95
N GLN A 12 -6.02 -6.14 9.34
CA GLN A 12 -5.56 -5.67 8.04
C GLN A 12 -6.58 -6.02 6.95
N ARG A 13 -6.90 -5.05 6.08
CA ARG A 13 -7.81 -5.26 4.96
C ARG A 13 -7.16 -6.17 3.90
N ARG A 14 -7.95 -7.09 3.33
CA ARG A 14 -7.51 -7.96 2.24
C ARG A 14 -7.29 -7.13 0.98
N LEU A 15 -6.13 -7.31 0.35
CA LEU A 15 -5.77 -6.71 -0.93
C LEU A 15 -5.70 -7.80 -2.02
N ASN A 16 -6.01 -7.42 -3.26
CA ASN A 16 -5.76 -8.24 -4.45
C ASN A 16 -4.28 -8.67 -4.50
N PRO A 17 -3.91 -9.95 -4.75
CA PRO A 17 -2.51 -10.39 -4.75
C PRO A 17 -1.57 -9.53 -5.60
N HIS A 18 -2.00 -9.12 -6.79
CA HIS A 18 -1.24 -8.23 -7.65
C HIS A 18 -0.94 -6.86 -6.98
N MET A 19 -1.92 -6.30 -6.26
CA MET A 19 -1.73 -5.06 -5.51
C MET A 19 -0.82 -5.26 -4.29
N GLN A 20 -0.78 -6.45 -3.70
CA GLN A 20 0.14 -6.74 -2.59
C GLN A 20 1.60 -6.64 -3.03
N GLU A 21 1.94 -7.12 -4.22
CA GLU A 21 3.30 -7.03 -4.76
C GLU A 21 3.72 -5.58 -5.00
N VAL A 22 2.84 -4.77 -5.60
CA VAL A 22 3.07 -3.33 -5.79
C VAL A 22 3.29 -2.64 -4.44
N VAL A 23 2.42 -2.89 -3.46
CA VAL A 23 2.52 -2.30 -2.12
C VAL A 23 3.82 -2.71 -1.42
N ARG A 24 4.20 -3.99 -1.48
CA ARG A 24 5.47 -4.48 -0.92
C ARG A 24 6.68 -3.74 -1.51
N SER A 25 6.68 -3.52 -2.83
CA SER A 25 7.72 -2.76 -3.52
C SER A 25 7.80 -1.31 -3.04
N GLU A 26 6.65 -0.63 -2.92
CA GLU A 26 6.60 0.75 -2.42
C GLU A 26 7.03 0.85 -0.94
N VAL A 27 6.58 -0.08 -0.08
CA VAL A 27 7.01 -0.15 1.33
C VAL A 27 8.53 -0.33 1.42
N LEU A 28 9.12 -1.19 0.58
CA LEU A 28 10.57 -1.39 0.56
C LEU A 28 11.32 -0.10 0.14
N LYS A 29 10.81 0.65 -0.84
CA LYS A 29 11.39 1.95 -1.22
C LYS A 29 11.33 2.93 -0.06
N LEU A 30 10.22 2.99 0.69
CA LEU A 30 10.08 3.86 1.86
C LEU A 30 11.03 3.46 3.00
N LEU A 31 11.23 2.15 3.21
CA LEU A 31 12.22 1.63 4.16
C LEU A 31 13.65 2.03 3.74
N GLN A 32 14.00 1.86 2.46
CA GLN A 32 15.32 2.24 1.93
C GLN A 32 15.57 3.75 2.00
N ALA A 33 14.52 4.56 1.81
CA ALA A 33 14.58 6.00 1.97
C ALA A 33 14.64 6.46 3.44
N GLY A 34 14.49 5.54 4.40
CA GLY A 34 14.47 5.86 5.83
C GLY A 34 13.22 6.63 6.29
N ILE A 35 12.15 6.64 5.49
CA ILE A 35 10.89 7.31 5.82
C ILE A 35 10.09 6.50 6.84
N ILE A 36 10.19 5.17 6.78
CA ILE A 36 9.56 4.24 7.71
C ILE A 36 10.60 3.27 8.28
N TYR A 37 10.27 2.64 9.41
CA TYR A 37 11.09 1.63 10.08
C TYR A 37 10.23 0.46 10.58
N PRO A 38 10.78 -0.76 10.71
CA PRO A 38 10.03 -1.90 11.20
C PRO A 38 9.77 -1.78 12.70
N ILE A 39 8.54 -2.11 13.12
CA ILE A 39 8.13 -2.20 14.52
C ILE A 39 7.49 -3.58 14.71
N SER A 40 7.95 -4.35 15.70
CA SER A 40 7.49 -5.73 15.91
C SER A 40 6.32 -5.85 16.88
N ASP A 41 6.19 -4.92 17.83
CA ASP A 41 5.36 -5.06 19.04
C ASP A 41 4.33 -3.93 19.23
N SER A 42 3.94 -3.23 18.16
CA SER A 42 2.96 -2.14 18.31
C SER A 42 1.59 -2.66 18.76
N LEU A 43 1.12 -2.14 19.89
CA LEU A 43 -0.25 -2.35 20.36
C LEU A 43 -1.27 -1.56 19.52
N TRP A 44 -0.80 -0.56 18.77
CA TRP A 44 -1.57 0.24 17.84
C TRP A 44 -1.35 -0.25 16.41
N VAL A 45 -2.44 -0.62 15.74
CA VAL A 45 -2.42 -0.96 14.31
C VAL A 45 -3.66 -0.38 13.66
N SER A 46 -3.46 0.50 12.68
CA SER A 46 -4.50 0.98 11.78
C SER A 46 -4.40 0.28 10.42
N PRO A 47 -5.53 -0.02 9.74
CA PRO A 47 -5.50 -0.66 8.45
C PRO A 47 -5.05 0.36 7.39
N THR A 48 -4.13 -0.05 6.51
CA THR A 48 -3.71 0.80 5.40
C THR A 48 -4.63 0.60 4.18
N GLN A 49 -5.17 1.71 3.65
CA GLN A 49 -5.91 1.71 2.38
C GLN A 49 -4.98 2.05 1.22
N VAL A 50 -5.03 1.24 0.17
CA VAL A 50 -4.22 1.42 -1.03
C VAL A 50 -5.12 1.84 -2.17
N VAL A 51 -4.87 3.02 -2.73
CA VAL A 51 -5.63 3.58 -3.84
C VAL A 51 -4.67 3.81 -5.01
N PRO A 52 -4.90 3.18 -6.18
CA PRO A 52 -4.15 3.51 -7.39
C PRO A 52 -4.29 4.99 -7.72
N LYS A 53 -3.19 5.68 -8.01
CA LYS A 53 -3.26 7.09 -8.39
C LYS A 53 -3.85 7.24 -9.79
N LYS A 54 -4.75 8.23 -9.95
CA LYS A 54 -5.41 8.57 -11.22
C LYS A 54 -4.44 9.03 -12.33
N SER A 55 -3.18 9.35 -12.03
CA SER A 55 -2.19 9.77 -13.03
C SER A 55 -1.72 8.62 -13.95
N GLY A 56 -2.53 7.57 -14.12
CA GLY A 56 -2.38 6.55 -15.15
C GLY A 56 -1.14 5.67 -15.05
N ILE A 57 -0.27 5.84 -14.05
CA ILE A 57 0.96 5.06 -13.96
C ILE A 57 0.84 4.11 -12.78
N THR A 58 0.40 2.89 -13.08
CA THR A 58 0.66 1.76 -12.19
C THR A 58 1.91 1.06 -12.69
N VAL A 59 2.99 1.10 -11.90
CA VAL A 59 4.22 0.38 -12.21
C VAL A 59 4.01 -1.09 -11.82
N ILE A 60 3.81 -1.94 -12.81
CA ILE A 60 3.63 -3.38 -12.63
C ILE A 60 4.90 -4.06 -13.13
N GLN A 61 5.57 -4.84 -12.29
CA GLN A 61 6.64 -5.71 -12.78
C GLN A 61 6.00 -6.97 -13.37
N ASN A 62 6.29 -7.26 -14.63
CA ASN A 62 5.84 -8.50 -15.25
C ASN A 62 6.77 -9.68 -14.87
N GLU A 63 6.35 -10.90 -15.17
CA GLU A 63 7.09 -12.16 -14.90
C GLU A 63 8.51 -12.19 -15.51
N LYS A 64 8.79 -11.30 -16.47
CA LYS A 64 10.10 -11.15 -17.14
C LYS A 64 10.97 -10.07 -16.49
N GLY A 65 10.60 -9.58 -15.29
CA GLY A 65 11.33 -8.55 -14.55
C GLY A 65 11.28 -7.15 -15.19
N ARG A 66 10.44 -6.95 -16.22
CA ARG A 66 10.29 -5.64 -16.87
C ARG A 66 9.22 -4.86 -16.14
N LYS A 67 9.54 -3.61 -15.82
CA LYS A 67 8.57 -2.62 -15.33
C LYS A 67 7.67 -2.25 -16.50
N SER A 68 6.48 -2.85 -16.56
CA SER A 68 5.43 -2.44 -17.48
C SER A 68 4.65 -1.29 -16.86
N LEU A 69 4.50 -0.20 -17.61
CA LEU A 69 3.62 0.89 -17.23
C LEU A 69 2.22 0.50 -17.74
N HIS A 70 1.33 0.08 -16.85
CA HIS A 70 -0.07 -0.10 -17.21
C HIS A 70 -0.82 1.20 -17.02
N VAL A 71 -1.26 1.78 -18.14
CA VAL A 71 -2.22 2.88 -18.19
C VAL A 71 -3.61 2.28 -18.18
N LEU A 72 -4.35 2.48 -17.09
CA LEU A 72 -5.78 2.18 -17.05
C LEU A 72 -6.49 3.06 -18.10
N PRO A 73 -7.31 2.49 -19.01
CA PRO A 73 -8.18 3.28 -19.86
C PRO A 73 -9.08 4.16 -18.98
N GLN A 74 -9.22 5.43 -19.33
CA GLN A 74 -10.08 6.36 -18.62
C GLN A 74 -11.54 6.11 -18.99
N ASP A 75 -12.08 4.97 -18.60
CA ASP A 75 -13.52 4.74 -18.72
C ASP A 75 -14.16 4.94 -17.36
N GLY A 76 -14.83 6.10 -17.24
CA GLY A 76 -16.06 6.27 -16.46
C GLY A 76 -15.98 6.05 -14.96
N GLY A 77 -16.29 7.10 -14.19
CA GLY A 77 -16.27 7.04 -12.72
C GLY A 77 -17.16 5.97 -12.11
N CYS A 78 -16.86 5.62 -10.86
CA CYS A 78 -17.83 5.06 -9.94
C CYS A 78 -17.86 5.94 -8.68
N VAL A 79 -19.08 6.42 -8.42
CA VAL A 79 -19.73 6.67 -7.13
C VAL A 79 -19.24 5.75 -6.01
#